data_AF-A0A7J0AGA2-F1
#
_entry.id   AF-A0A7J0AGA2-F1
#
_cell.length_a   1.000
_cell.length_b   1.000
_cell.length_c   1.000
_cell.angle_alpha   90.00
_cell.angle_beta   90.00
_cell.angle_gamma   90.00
#
_symmetry.space_group_name_H-M   'P 1'
#
loop_
_entity.id
_entity.type
_entity.pdbx_description
1 polymer ?
#
loop_
_entity_poly.entity_id
_entity_poly.type
_entity_poly.pdbx_seq_one_letter_code
_entity_poly.pdbx_strand_id
1 'polypeptide(L)'
;MAIKVLNEPADNMRVELVVLYDQAILTAQPTGNGRPDADGYTAIRLLRDGKDVITEAVSGVISKLPFNGEYRNSDLMAALQSIEGVRVADIVKVEAAAGGSEAYSRVVGYRRPYSGYYALQNLTVRGRAYQVAE
;
A
#
# COMPACT_ATOMS: atom_id res chain seq x y z
N MET A 1 -33.32 6.16 -20.68
CA MET A 1 -31.92 6.11 -20.18
C MET A 1 -31.81 7.10 -19.04
N ALA A 2 -31.66 6.64 -17.80
CA ALA A 2 -31.43 7.53 -16.66
C ALA A 2 -29.92 7.70 -16.49
N ILE A 3 -29.42 8.92 -16.67
CA ILE A 3 -28.05 9.27 -16.31
C ILE A 3 -28.03 9.43 -14.79
N LYS A 4 -27.41 8.48 -14.09
CA LYS A 4 -27.25 8.54 -12.64
C LYS A 4 -25.89 9.13 -12.35
N VAL A 5 -25.84 10.36 -11.86
CA VAL A 5 -24.59 10.97 -11.37
C VAL A 5 -24.33 10.43 -9.97
N LEU A 6 -23.34 9.56 -9.84
CA LEU A 6 -22.84 9.07 -8.55
C LEU A 6 -21.88 10.11 -7.98
N ASN A 7 -22.34 10.90 -7.02
CA ASN A 7 -21.47 11.74 -6.18
C ASN A 7 -21.39 11.10 -4.80
N GLU A 8 -20.74 9.94 -4.73
CA GLU A 8 -20.53 9.19 -3.50
C GLU A 8 -19.08 9.37 -3.01
N PRO A 9 -18.82 9.25 -1.69
CA PRO A 9 -17.46 9.26 -1.17
C PRO A 9 -16.62 8.15 -1.83
N ALA A 10 -15.32 8.41 -2.00
CA ALA A 10 -14.40 7.43 -2.57
C ALA A 10 -14.43 6.11 -1.78
N ASP A 11 -14.19 4.99 -2.48
CA ASP A 11 -14.10 3.67 -1.88
C ASP A 11 -12.91 3.61 -0.93
N ASN A 12 -13.16 3.16 0.29
CA ASN A 12 -12.14 3.03 1.32
C ASN A 12 -11.20 1.87 0.99
N MET A 13 -9.90 2.12 0.99
CA MET A 13 -8.88 1.11 0.72
C MET A 13 -7.89 0.99 1.88
N ARG A 14 -7.60 -0.25 2.27
CA ARG A 14 -6.62 -0.60 3.31
C ARG A 14 -5.56 -1.52 2.71
N VAL A 15 -4.30 -1.22 2.98
CA VAL A 15 -3.16 -1.95 2.43
C VAL A 15 -2.22 -2.37 3.55
N GLU A 16 -1.82 -3.63 3.54
CA GLU A 16 -0.81 -4.17 4.43
C GLU A 16 0.32 -4.83 3.63
N LEU A 17 1.54 -4.40 3.91
CA LEU A 17 2.75 -4.78 3.19
C LEU A 17 3.82 -5.32 4.13
N VAL A 18 4.63 -6.23 3.61
CA VAL A 18 5.92 -6.60 4.18
C VAL A 18 7.02 -6.17 3.22
N VAL A 19 8.08 -5.54 3.75
CA VAL A 19 9.21 -5.04 2.95
C VAL A 19 10.54 -5.39 3.60
N LEU A 20 11.43 -6.01 2.82
CA LEU A 20 12.84 -6.14 3.18
C LEU A 20 13.63 -5.11 2.39
N TYR A 21 14.42 -4.30 3.10
CA TYR A 21 15.07 -3.12 2.53
C TYR A 21 16.58 -3.11 2.74
N ASP A 22 17.28 -2.38 1.87
CA ASP A 22 18.70 -2.09 1.96
C ASP A 22 18.92 -0.87 2.87
N GLN A 23 19.56 -1.08 4.01
CA GLN A 23 19.84 -0.05 5.00
C GLN A 23 20.89 0.97 4.56
N ALA A 24 21.69 0.68 3.52
CA ALA A 24 22.61 1.66 2.95
C ALA A 24 21.90 2.72 2.11
N ILE A 25 20.65 2.45 1.71
CA ILE A 25 19.88 3.27 0.78
C ILE A 25 18.64 3.88 1.46
N LEU A 26 17.94 3.09 2.27
CA LEU A 26 16.68 3.49 2.92
C LEU A 26 16.85 3.54 4.44
N THR A 27 16.34 4.61 5.03
CA THR A 27 16.30 4.78 6.48
C THR A 27 14.96 4.30 7.01
N ALA A 28 14.97 3.28 7.86
CA ALA A 28 13.75 2.84 8.54
C ALA A 28 13.47 3.72 9.76
N GLN A 29 12.28 4.29 9.81
CA GLN A 29 11.75 4.99 10.97
C GLN A 29 10.61 4.17 11.57
N PRO A 30 10.74 3.66 12.81
CA PRO A 30 9.67 2.90 13.44
C PRO A 30 8.36 3.69 13.55
N THR A 31 7.25 3.01 13.31
CA THR A 31 5.90 3.52 13.60
C THR A 31 5.32 2.76 14.80
N GLY A 32 4.85 3.49 15.81
CA GLY A 32 4.39 2.88 17.06
C GLY A 32 5.52 2.59 18.06
N ASN A 33 5.46 1.44 18.74
CA ASN A 33 6.35 1.11 19.85
C ASN A 33 7.75 0.61 19.43
N GLY A 34 8.00 0.47 18.13
CA GLY A 34 9.27 0.01 17.57
C GLY A 34 9.67 -1.42 17.94
N ARG A 35 8.72 -2.24 18.42
CA ARG A 35 8.99 -3.63 18.77
C ARG A 35 8.78 -4.54 17.55
N PRO A 36 9.72 -5.44 17.25
CA PRO A 36 9.53 -6.44 16.21
C PRO A 36 8.45 -7.44 16.60
N ASP A 37 7.75 -7.99 15.60
CA ASP A 37 6.87 -9.14 15.72
C ASP A 37 7.66 -10.46 15.86
N ALA A 38 6.95 -11.59 15.97
CA ALA A 38 7.56 -12.91 16.14
C ALA A 38 8.50 -13.30 14.99
N ASP A 39 8.29 -12.74 13.80
CA ASP A 39 9.08 -13.00 12.60
C ASP A 39 10.21 -11.95 12.40
N GLY A 40 10.37 -11.03 13.35
CA GLY A 40 11.40 -10.00 13.34
C GLY A 40 11.08 -8.78 12.49
N TYR A 41 9.82 -8.59 12.06
CA TYR A 41 9.40 -7.40 11.33
C TYR A 41 8.89 -6.33 12.28
N THR A 42 9.24 -5.07 12.01
CA THR A 42 8.75 -3.93 12.80
C THR A 42 7.84 -3.07 11.93
N ALA A 43 6.82 -2.46 12.52
CA ALA A 43 6.05 -1.44 11.83
C ALA A 43 6.95 -0.22 11.57
N ILE A 44 7.12 0.18 10.31
CA ILE A 44 8.10 1.20 9.91
C ILE A 44 7.57 2.10 8.80
N ARG A 45 8.20 3.26 8.64
CA ARG A 45 8.25 4.03 7.39
C ARG A 45 9.64 3.87 6.80
N LEU A 46 9.71 3.78 5.48
CA LEU A 46 10.99 3.76 4.76
C LEU A 46 11.21 5.12 4.14
N LEU A 47 12.25 5.79 4.60
CA LEU A 47 12.57 7.15 4.18
C LEU A 47 13.74 7.16 3.21
N ARG A 48 13.62 8.03 2.21
CA ARG A 48 14.71 8.48 1.35
C ARG A 48 14.61 10.00 1.21
N ASP A 49 15.70 10.71 1.45
CA ASP A 49 15.72 12.18 1.39
C ASP A 49 14.61 12.84 2.23
N GLY A 50 14.27 12.22 3.37
CA GLY A 50 13.22 12.66 4.28
C GLY A 50 11.77 12.35 3.83
N LYS A 51 11.57 11.65 2.71
CA LYS A 51 10.25 11.28 2.18
C LYS A 51 9.94 9.81 2.38
N ASP A 52 8.70 9.50 2.71
CA ASP A 52 8.21 8.12 2.83
C ASP A 52 7.91 7.52 1.46
N VAL A 53 8.88 6.77 0.93
CA VAL A 53 8.85 6.25 -0.43
C VAL A 53 7.77 5.18 -0.64
N ILE A 54 7.43 4.42 0.40
CA ILE A 54 6.39 3.39 0.31
C ILE A 54 5.02 4.05 0.26
N THR A 55 4.78 5.02 1.13
CA THR A 55 3.53 5.80 1.14
C THR A 55 3.34 6.55 -0.18
N GLU A 56 4.40 7.16 -0.72
CA GLU A 56 4.35 7.82 -2.03
C GLU A 56 4.04 6.85 -3.18
N ALA A 57 4.65 5.67 -3.20
CA ALA A 57 4.39 4.67 -4.24
C ALA A 57 2.94 4.14 -4.19
N VAL A 58 2.45 3.77 -3.00
CA VAL A 58 1.06 3.29 -2.83
C VAL A 58 0.06 4.38 -3.22
N SER A 59 0.25 5.60 -2.70
CA SER A 59 -0.61 6.73 -3.02
C SER A 59 -0.56 7.09 -4.50
N GLY A 60 0.62 6.95 -5.13
CA GLY A 60 0.82 7.17 -6.56
C GLY A 60 0.05 6.17 -7.43
N VAL A 61 0.07 4.88 -7.08
CA VAL A 61 -0.72 3.85 -7.79
C VAL A 61 -2.20 4.15 -7.69
N ILE A 62 -2.70 4.50 -6.50
CA ILE A 62 -4.13 4.73 -6.27
C ILE A 62 -4.61 6.02 -6.96
N SER A 63 -3.87 7.13 -6.81
CA SER A 63 -4.27 8.45 -7.33
C SER A 63 -4.16 8.60 -8.85
N LYS A 64 -3.32 7.79 -9.50
CA LYS A 64 -3.17 7.79 -10.97
C LYS A 64 -4.24 6.98 -11.69
N LEU A 65 -5.07 6.22 -10.97
CA LEU A 65 -6.17 5.51 -11.59
C LEU A 65 -7.17 6.52 -12.19
N PRO A 66 -7.61 6.33 -13.45
CA PRO A 66 -8.69 7.12 -13.99
C PRO A 66 -9.99 6.84 -13.22
N PHE A 67 -11.02 7.66 -13.44
CA PHE A 67 -12.36 7.36 -12.91
C PHE A 67 -12.83 5.96 -13.38
N ASN A 68 -13.38 5.17 -12.45
CA ASN A 68 -13.68 3.74 -12.65
C ASN A 68 -12.46 2.88 -13.01
N GLY A 69 -11.26 3.38 -12.72
CA GLY A 69 -9.99 2.71 -12.96
C GLY A 69 -9.87 1.43 -12.17
N GLU A 70 -9.34 0.40 -12.82
CA GLU A 70 -9.12 -0.90 -12.21
C GLU A 70 -7.83 -0.88 -11.39
N TYR A 71 -7.95 -1.07 -10.09
CA TYR A 71 -6.79 -1.32 -9.24
C TYR A 71 -6.33 -2.77 -9.43
N ARG A 72 -5.01 -3.00 -9.52
CA ARG A 72 -4.40 -4.33 -9.64
C ARG A 72 -3.26 -4.50 -8.65
N ASN A 73 -3.20 -5.67 -8.00
CA ASN A 73 -2.09 -6.02 -7.11
C ASN A 73 -0.75 -6.06 -7.85
N SER A 74 -0.74 -6.44 -9.14
CA SER A 74 0.46 -6.43 -9.98
C SER A 74 1.06 -5.03 -10.12
N ASP A 75 0.23 -4.02 -10.28
CA ASP A 75 0.68 -2.65 -10.53
C ASP A 75 1.21 -2.04 -9.23
N LEU A 76 0.58 -2.35 -8.09
CA LEU A 76 1.11 -2.01 -6.78
C LEU A 76 2.45 -2.70 -6.52
N MET A 77 2.55 -4.01 -6.79
CA MET A 77 3.79 -4.76 -6.61
C MET A 77 4.92 -4.19 -7.48
N ALA A 78 4.65 -3.90 -8.76
CA ALA A 78 5.61 -3.30 -9.67
C ALA A 78 6.09 -1.93 -9.17
N ALA A 79 5.18 -1.09 -8.67
CA ALA A 79 5.55 0.20 -8.08
C ALA A 79 6.45 0.03 -6.85
N LEU A 80 6.14 -0.89 -5.94
CA LEU A 80 6.95 -1.16 -4.76
C LEU A 80 8.34 -1.69 -5.12
N GLN A 81 8.42 -2.61 -6.09
CA GLN A 81 9.68 -3.20 -6.55
C GLN A 81 10.55 -2.22 -7.35
N SER A 82 9.97 -1.16 -7.90
CA SER A 82 10.72 -0.10 -8.59
C SER A 82 11.44 0.86 -7.64
N ILE A 83 11.13 0.83 -6.35
CA ILE A 83 11.76 1.68 -5.33
C ILE A 83 13.17 1.15 -5.08
N GLU A 84 14.18 1.95 -5.41
CA GLU A 84 15.56 1.59 -5.13
C GLU A 84 15.76 1.40 -3.61
N GLY A 85 16.49 0.34 -3.24
CA GLY A 85 16.66 -0.08 -1.86
C GLY A 85 15.56 -1.00 -1.33
N VAL A 86 14.44 -1.18 -2.04
CA VAL A 86 13.54 -2.31 -1.77
C VAL A 86 14.15 -3.57 -2.38
N ARG A 87 14.40 -4.59 -1.56
CA ARG A 87 14.96 -5.89 -1.99
C ARG A 87 13.88 -6.93 -2.17
N VAL A 88 12.91 -6.95 -1.26
CA VAL A 88 11.73 -7.81 -1.32
C VAL A 88 10.53 -7.00 -0.89
N ALA A 89 9.42 -7.15 -1.60
CA ALA A 89 8.12 -6.62 -1.21
C ALA A 89 7.08 -7.74 -1.33
N ASP A 90 6.20 -7.82 -0.35
CA ASP A 90 5.04 -8.72 -0.38
C ASP A 90 3.76 -7.97 0.04
N ILE A 91 2.67 -8.30 -0.63
CA ILE A 91 1.35 -7.75 -0.35
C ILE A 91 0.62 -8.75 0.56
N VAL A 92 0.64 -8.49 1.87
CA VAL A 92 -0.03 -9.34 2.86
C VAL A 92 -1.53 -9.35 2.59
N LYS A 93 -2.11 -8.16 2.45
CA LYS A 93 -3.50 -7.99 2.05
C LYS A 93 -3.77 -6.60 1.51
N VAL A 94 -4.78 -6.55 0.65
CA VAL A 94 -5.43 -5.34 0.20
C VAL A 94 -6.91 -5.55 0.39
N GLU A 95 -7.58 -4.60 1.01
CA GLU A 95 -9.00 -4.67 1.30
C GLU A 95 -9.67 -3.37 0.85
N ALA A 96 -10.89 -3.48 0.34
CA ALA A 96 -11.67 -2.31 -0.06
C ALA A 96 -13.14 -2.44 0.34
N ALA A 97 -13.76 -1.29 0.62
CA ALA A 97 -15.17 -1.13 0.93
C ALA A 97 -15.73 0.07 0.17
N ALA A 98 -17.03 0.08 -0.11
CA ALA A 98 -17.69 1.25 -0.66
C ALA A 98 -17.56 2.45 0.30
N GLY A 99 -17.60 3.67 -0.23
CA GLY A 99 -17.49 4.90 0.57
C GLY A 99 -18.48 4.93 1.73
N GLY A 100 -17.97 5.16 2.95
CA GLY A 100 -18.78 5.17 4.18
C GLY A 100 -19.20 3.80 4.71
N SER A 101 -18.77 2.70 4.09
CA SER A 101 -18.99 1.34 4.56
C SER A 101 -17.75 0.78 5.28
N GLU A 102 -17.99 -0.03 6.32
CA GLU A 102 -16.98 -0.86 6.99
C GLU A 102 -16.98 -2.32 6.46
N ALA A 103 -17.76 -2.61 5.40
CA ALA A 103 -17.84 -3.93 4.80
C ALA A 103 -16.64 -4.20 3.87
N TYR A 104 -15.45 -4.33 4.45
CA TYR A 104 -14.23 -4.62 3.70
C TYR A 104 -14.26 -6.02 3.11
N SER A 105 -13.79 -6.11 1.87
CA SER A 105 -13.54 -7.37 1.19
C SER A 105 -12.14 -7.37 0.61
N ARG A 106 -11.48 -8.53 0.71
CA ARG A 106 -10.12 -8.72 0.18
C ARG A 106 -10.11 -8.57 -1.34
N VAL A 107 -9.14 -7.83 -1.84
CA VAL A 107 -8.84 -7.73 -3.27
C VAL A 107 -7.97 -8.91 -3.68
N VAL A 108 -8.50 -9.72 -4.60
CA VAL A 108 -7.78 -10.86 -5.19
C VAL A 108 -7.50 -10.53 -6.65
N GLY A 109 -6.23 -10.28 -6.97
CA GLY A 109 -5.81 -9.86 -8.32
C GLY A 109 -6.12 -8.39 -8.61
N TYR A 110 -7.40 -8.03 -8.72
CA TYR A 110 -7.85 -6.69 -9.11
C TYR A 110 -9.20 -6.30 -8.49
N ARG A 111 -9.55 -5.01 -8.54
CA ARG A 111 -10.86 -4.48 -8.15
C ARG A 111 -11.20 -3.20 -8.92
N ARG A 112 -12.49 -3.01 -9.25
CA ARG A 112 -13.04 -1.73 -9.70
C ARG A 112 -13.80 -1.03 -8.57
N PRO A 113 -13.65 0.30 -8.42
CA PRO A 113 -14.31 1.05 -7.35
C PRO A 113 -15.81 1.16 -7.64
N TYR A 114 -16.62 1.19 -6.58
CA TYR A 114 -18.06 1.40 -6.66
C TYR A 114 -18.40 2.89 -6.89
N SER A 115 -17.77 3.77 -6.12
CA SER A 115 -17.90 5.24 -6.25
C SER A 115 -17.10 5.84 -7.42
N GLY A 116 -16.31 5.01 -8.10
CA GLY A 116 -15.45 5.40 -9.21
C GLY A 116 -14.04 5.88 -8.83
N TYR A 117 -13.76 6.10 -7.54
CA TYR A 117 -12.41 6.37 -7.03
C TYR A 117 -12.12 5.55 -5.77
N TYR A 118 -10.83 5.46 -5.40
CA TYR A 118 -10.38 4.91 -4.13
C TYR A 118 -9.73 5.99 -3.27
N ALA A 119 -9.88 5.88 -1.95
CA ALA A 119 -9.11 6.64 -0.97
C ALA A 119 -8.33 5.68 -0.07
N LEU A 120 -7.03 5.91 0.08
CA LEU A 120 -6.19 5.15 1.00
C LEU A 120 -6.52 5.57 2.44
N GLN A 121 -7.21 4.71 3.17
CA GLN A 121 -7.62 4.98 4.53
C GLN A 121 -6.62 4.47 5.57
N ASN A 122 -5.95 3.35 5.28
CA ASN A 122 -4.89 2.83 6.12
C ASN A 122 -3.80 2.17 5.28
N LEU A 123 -2.55 2.42 5.64
CA LEU A 123 -1.38 1.74 5.10
C LEU A 123 -0.55 1.26 6.28
N THR A 124 -0.33 -0.04 6.34
CA THR A 124 0.55 -0.67 7.32
C THR A 124 1.73 -1.30 6.61
N VAL A 125 2.93 -0.87 6.97
CA VAL A 125 4.19 -1.38 6.40
C VAL A 125 4.97 -2.01 7.53
N ARG A 126 5.21 -3.31 7.40
CA ARG A 126 6.09 -4.07 8.28
C ARG A 126 7.39 -4.35 7.54
N GLY A 127 8.53 -4.17 8.19
CA GLY A 127 9.80 -4.36 7.52
C GLY A 127 10.97 -4.65 8.43
N ARG A 128 12.03 -5.13 7.80
CA ARG A 128 13.35 -5.36 8.41
C ARG A 128 14.44 -5.24 7.35
N ALA A 129 15.68 -5.02 7.77
CA ALA A 129 16.80 -4.97 6.84
C ALA A 129 16.96 -6.31 6.10
N TYR A 130 17.28 -6.25 4.81
CA TYR A 130 17.58 -7.42 4.01
C TYR A 130 18.96 -7.97 4.41
N GLN A 131 19.02 -9.25 4.76
CA GLN A 131 20.26 -9.96 5.06
C GLN A 131 20.57 -10.87 3.87
N VAL A 132 21.69 -10.61 3.19
CA VAL A 132 22.27 -11.60 2.27
C VAL A 132 22.88 -12.66 3.18
N ALA A 133 22.46 -13.91 3.06
CA ALA A 133 23.15 -14.99 3.75
C ALA A 133 24.60 -15.07 3.20
N GLU A 134 25.59 -14.95 4.08
CA GLU A 134 27.00 -15.28 3.79
C GLU A 134 27.19 -16.80 3.68
#